data_AF-A0A934LU88-F1
#
_entry.id   AF-A0A934LU88-F1
#
_cell.length_a   1.000
_cell.length_b   1.000
_cell.length_c   1.000
_cell.angle_alpha   90.00
_cell.angle_beta   90.00
_cell.angle_gamma   90.00
#
_symmetry.space_group_name_H-M   'P 1'
#
loop_
_entity.id
_entity.type
_entity.pdbx_description
1 polymer ?
#
loop_
_entity_poly.entity_id
_entity_poly.type
_entity_poly.pdbx_seq_one_letter_code
_entity_poly.pdbx_strand_id
1 'polypeptide(L)'
;MQRGIAVGLAVLAVLALGYLGVSRGLGPGAKVTPTPAVSGNETDKIISASGTLLPAKRANLAFKIPGQVKRVLVKAGDTVGAGDVLLQLEAPDLEAAEAQAKAAANAAQANLTQARAGATREEIAIAEANVRVARAQLDKLKAGATAQEIAIAKANLNRAEAALQDAQADYDRIGWMPGKGATPQSRALQLATLDFETAKARYEQVLGGATPEELRIAEANLAAAQAQLDRVKAGARPEE
;
A
#
# COMPACT_ATOMS: atom_id res chain seq x y z
N MET A 1 81.33 36.59 -110.43
CA MET A 1 80.89 37.17 -109.14
C MET A 1 81.12 36.11 -108.06
N GLN A 2 81.89 36.26 -107.00
CA GLN A 2 82.96 37.19 -106.62
C GLN A 2 83.59 36.46 -105.42
N ARG A 3 84.88 36.12 -105.51
CA ARG A 3 85.64 35.56 -104.39
C ARG A 3 85.79 36.65 -103.34
N GLY A 4 85.34 36.43 -102.11
CA GLY A 4 85.64 37.35 -101.00
C GLY A 4 84.54 37.54 -99.96
N ILE A 5 84.16 36.50 -99.22
CA ILE A 5 83.82 36.62 -97.79
C ILE A 5 84.48 35.43 -97.08
N ALA A 6 85.80 35.31 -97.25
CA ALA A 6 86.62 34.91 -96.13
C ALA A 6 86.40 35.97 -95.03
N VAL A 7 86.68 35.60 -93.77
CA VAL A 7 86.74 36.51 -92.61
C VAL A 7 85.45 36.65 -91.77
N GLY A 8 84.25 36.31 -92.27
CA GLY A 8 83.00 36.47 -91.48
C GLY A 8 82.70 35.41 -90.40
N LEU A 9 82.90 34.11 -90.67
CA LEU A 9 82.49 33.01 -89.77
C LEU A 9 83.63 32.35 -88.98
N ALA A 10 84.82 32.95 -89.04
CA ALA A 10 85.85 32.77 -88.02
C ALA A 10 85.48 33.46 -86.68
N VAL A 11 84.29 34.09 -86.58
CA VAL A 11 83.84 34.80 -85.37
C VAL A 11 82.65 34.09 -84.68
N LEU A 12 82.18 32.96 -85.24
CA LEU A 12 81.53 31.87 -84.47
C LEU A 12 82.55 30.87 -83.90
N ALA A 13 83.82 31.27 -83.93
CA ALA A 13 84.64 31.16 -82.76
C ALA A 13 83.81 31.29 -81.47
N VAL A 14 84.10 30.35 -80.59
CA VAL A 14 84.52 30.67 -79.23
C VAL A 14 83.43 30.91 -78.23
N LEU A 15 82.20 31.16 -78.65
CA LEU A 15 81.12 31.34 -77.71
C LEU A 15 79.98 30.41 -78.12
N ALA A 16 79.68 29.36 -77.41
CA ALA A 16 80.06 29.15 -76.04
C ALA A 16 79.44 27.83 -75.64
N LEU A 17 80.19 27.11 -74.80
CA LEU A 17 79.60 26.64 -73.55
C LEU A 17 78.36 25.76 -73.72
N GLY A 18 78.59 24.47 -73.80
CA GLY A 18 77.48 23.54 -73.71
C GLY A 18 77.94 22.11 -73.91
N TYR A 19 79.14 21.78 -73.45
CA TYR A 19 79.27 21.35 -72.06
C TYR A 19 78.50 20.05 -71.85
N LEU A 20 79.29 18.98 -71.79
CA LEU A 20 79.03 17.78 -71.00
C LEU A 20 77.77 16.96 -71.33
N GLY A 21 78.06 15.77 -71.83
CA GLY A 21 77.14 14.64 -71.80
C GLY A 21 77.71 13.55 -72.71
N VAL A 22 78.81 12.87 -72.36
CA VAL A 22 78.75 11.69 -71.46
C VAL A 22 77.49 10.87 -71.82
N SER A 23 77.55 9.69 -72.42
CA SER A 23 78.64 8.73 -72.51
C SER A 23 78.23 7.60 -73.46
N ARG A 24 79.23 7.12 -74.20
CA ARG A 24 79.53 5.72 -74.55
C ARG A 24 78.45 4.65 -74.30
N GLY A 25 77.95 4.08 -75.40
CA GLY A 25 77.27 2.78 -75.47
C GLY A 25 78.09 1.72 -76.21
N LEU A 26 78.06 0.48 -75.72
CA LEU A 26 78.77 -0.72 -76.15
C LEU A 26 78.07 -1.48 -77.31
N GLY A 27 78.87 -2.26 -78.05
CA GLY A 27 78.47 -3.53 -78.69
C GLY A 27 79.22 -3.82 -80.01
N PRO A 28 79.33 -5.08 -80.52
CA PRO A 28 78.89 -6.38 -79.94
C PRO A 28 79.84 -7.60 -80.14
N GLY A 29 79.59 -8.70 -79.39
CA GLY A 29 79.56 -10.08 -79.93
C GLY A 29 80.55 -11.15 -79.43
N ALA A 30 80.16 -12.00 -78.45
CA ALA A 30 80.75 -13.33 -78.20
C ALA A 30 79.70 -14.33 -77.62
N LYS A 31 79.89 -15.63 -77.88
CA LYS A 31 78.92 -16.75 -77.88
C LYS A 31 78.53 -17.32 -76.50
N VAL A 32 77.39 -18.04 -76.49
CA VAL A 32 76.56 -18.53 -75.36
C VAL A 32 76.98 -19.90 -74.79
N THR A 33 76.80 -20.10 -73.47
CA THR A 33 76.84 -21.38 -72.74
C THR A 33 75.59 -21.48 -71.83
N PRO A 34 74.84 -22.61 -71.78
CA PRO A 34 73.52 -22.65 -71.15
C PRO A 34 73.53 -22.71 -69.60
N THR A 35 72.58 -21.97 -69.03
CA THR A 35 72.22 -21.84 -67.61
C THR A 35 71.51 -23.11 -67.08
N PRO A 36 71.84 -23.64 -65.88
CA PRO A 36 70.96 -24.60 -65.23
C PRO A 36 69.68 -23.93 -64.74
N ALA A 37 68.55 -24.56 -65.07
CA ALA A 37 67.20 -24.14 -64.73
C ALA A 37 66.93 -24.22 -63.22
N VAL A 38 66.25 -23.21 -62.68
CA VAL A 38 65.68 -23.23 -61.33
C VAL A 38 64.54 -24.25 -61.31
N SER A 39 64.71 -25.34 -60.56
CA SER A 39 63.66 -26.30 -60.23
C SER A 39 62.94 -25.82 -58.97
N GLY A 40 61.68 -25.40 -59.14
CA GLY A 40 60.76 -25.16 -58.05
C GLY A 40 60.16 -26.47 -57.56
N ASN A 41 60.39 -26.78 -56.29
CA ASN A 41 59.67 -27.82 -55.56
C ASN A 41 59.36 -27.19 -54.20
N GLU A 42 58.07 -27.03 -53.93
CA GLU A 42 57.44 -26.32 -52.82
C GLU A 42 58.19 -26.47 -51.49
N THR A 43 58.89 -25.40 -51.10
CA THR A 43 59.15 -25.17 -49.68
C THR A 43 57.79 -24.82 -49.11
N ASP A 44 57.24 -25.70 -48.27
CA ASP A 44 56.10 -25.38 -47.41
C ASP A 44 56.51 -24.11 -46.66
N LYS A 45 56.06 -22.96 -47.18
CA LYS A 45 56.57 -21.66 -46.76
C LYS A 45 55.84 -21.37 -45.47
N ILE A 46 56.32 -21.97 -44.39
CA ILE A 46 55.84 -21.71 -43.04
C ILE A 46 56.10 -20.22 -42.84
N ILE A 47 55.04 -19.43 -42.94
CA ILE A 47 55.05 -18.03 -42.52
C ILE A 47 55.11 -18.11 -41.00
N SER A 48 56.33 -18.16 -40.48
CA SER A 48 56.57 -18.14 -39.04
C SER A 48 56.28 -16.73 -38.53
N ALA A 49 55.05 -16.52 -38.07
CA ALA A 49 54.67 -15.34 -37.31
C ALA A 49 54.80 -15.69 -35.82
N SER A 50 55.84 -15.18 -35.17
CA SER A 50 55.96 -15.26 -33.72
C SER A 50 54.98 -14.29 -33.07
N GLY A 51 54.08 -14.81 -32.24
CA GLY A 51 53.14 -14.01 -31.47
C GLY A 51 53.04 -14.52 -30.04
N THR A 52 52.79 -13.63 -29.10
CA THR A 52 52.58 -14.01 -27.69
C THR A 52 51.11 -14.38 -27.51
N LEU A 53 50.84 -15.59 -27.03
CA LEU A 53 49.49 -16.01 -26.66
C LEU A 53 49.04 -15.22 -25.42
N LEU A 54 48.01 -14.40 -25.61
CA LEU A 54 47.30 -13.75 -24.51
C LEU A 54 45.97 -14.47 -24.27
N PRO A 55 45.57 -14.70 -23.01
CA PRO A 55 44.30 -15.34 -22.70
C PRO A 55 43.13 -14.49 -23.20
N ALA A 56 42.12 -15.16 -23.75
CA ALA A 56 40.96 -14.53 -24.37
C ALA A 56 40.16 -13.65 -23.40
N LYS A 57 40.13 -14.00 -22.10
CA LYS A 57 39.56 -13.21 -21.03
C LYS A 57 40.42 -13.36 -19.78
N ARG A 58 40.73 -12.24 -19.11
CA ARG A 58 41.33 -12.21 -17.77
C ARG A 58 40.37 -11.51 -16.83
N ALA A 59 40.18 -12.08 -15.65
CA ALA A 59 39.47 -11.45 -14.54
C ALA A 59 40.43 -11.34 -13.36
N ASN A 60 40.47 -10.17 -12.71
CA ASN A 60 41.15 -10.01 -11.45
C ASN A 60 40.12 -10.14 -10.32
N LEU A 61 40.34 -11.09 -9.43
CA LEU A 61 39.39 -11.39 -8.35
C LEU A 61 39.78 -10.57 -7.12
N ALA A 62 38.82 -9.80 -6.61
CA ALA A 62 38.96 -9.05 -5.37
C ALA A 62 37.70 -9.21 -4.52
N PHE A 63 37.85 -9.11 -3.21
CA PHE A 63 36.72 -9.15 -2.29
C PHE A 63 35.94 -7.84 -2.37
N LYS A 64 34.62 -7.95 -2.44
CA LYS A 64 33.72 -6.80 -2.44
C LYS A 64 33.57 -6.17 -1.05
N ILE A 65 33.84 -6.96 -0.01
CA ILE A 65 33.79 -6.57 1.40
C ILE A 65 35.11 -7.04 2.04
N PRO A 66 35.80 -6.21 2.85
CA PRO A 66 36.97 -6.66 3.58
C PRO A 66 36.57 -7.76 4.59
N GLY A 67 37.34 -8.84 4.68
CA GLY A 67 37.05 -9.96 5.56
C GLY A 67 38.17 -10.99 5.58
N GLN A 68 38.14 -11.90 6.56
CA GLN A 68 39.08 -13.01 6.64
C GLN A 68 38.60 -14.19 5.82
N VAL A 69 39.51 -14.97 5.24
CA VAL A 69 39.15 -16.19 4.49
C VAL A 69 38.90 -17.32 5.48
N LYS A 70 37.65 -17.79 5.55
CA LYS A 70 37.24 -18.96 6.34
C LYS A 70 37.82 -20.24 5.76
N ARG A 71 37.64 -20.43 4.46
CA ARG A 71 38.24 -21.55 3.71
C ARG A 71 38.33 -21.25 2.23
N VAL A 72 39.32 -21.85 1.58
CA VAL A 72 39.41 -21.93 0.13
C VAL A 72 38.86 -23.30 -0.29
N LEU A 73 38.00 -23.33 -1.32
CA LEU A 73 37.27 -24.52 -1.77
C LEU A 73 37.89 -25.14 -3.03
N VAL A 74 38.79 -24.42 -3.71
CA VAL A 74 39.44 -24.81 -4.96
C VAL A 74 40.96 -24.88 -4.81
N LYS A 75 41.62 -25.68 -5.64
CA LYS A 75 43.08 -25.78 -5.70
C LYS A 75 43.63 -25.05 -6.91
N ALA A 76 44.90 -24.67 -6.84
CA ALA A 76 45.59 -24.07 -7.98
C ALA A 76 45.64 -25.07 -9.15
N GLY A 77 45.12 -24.65 -10.31
CA GLY A 77 45.02 -25.49 -11.52
C GLY A 77 43.64 -26.09 -11.76
N ASP A 78 42.69 -25.96 -10.83
CA ASP A 78 41.32 -26.42 -11.02
C ASP A 78 40.59 -25.57 -12.08
N THR A 79 39.76 -26.23 -12.89
CA THR A 79 38.89 -25.54 -13.86
C THR A 79 37.59 -25.14 -13.17
N VAL A 80 37.28 -23.85 -13.15
CA VAL A 80 36.10 -23.28 -12.48
C VAL A 80 35.22 -22.51 -13.46
N GLY A 81 33.90 -22.62 -13.27
CA GLY A 81 32.88 -21.94 -14.05
C GLY A 81 32.41 -20.62 -13.41
N ALA A 82 31.60 -19.87 -14.15
CA ALA A 82 30.94 -18.68 -13.61
C ALA A 82 29.87 -19.09 -12.58
N GLY A 83 29.97 -18.55 -11.37
CA GLY A 83 29.05 -18.87 -10.26
C GLY A 83 29.63 -19.82 -9.22
N ASP A 84 30.77 -20.44 -9.50
CA ASP A 84 31.42 -21.36 -8.56
C ASP A 84 31.99 -20.60 -7.34
N VAL A 85 31.70 -21.12 -6.15
CA VAL A 85 32.23 -20.57 -4.90
C VAL A 85 33.68 -21.02 -4.73
N LEU A 86 34.61 -20.11 -4.99
CA LEU A 86 36.05 -20.40 -4.92
C LEU A 86 36.56 -20.43 -3.46
N LEU A 87 35.97 -19.60 -2.60
CA LEU A 87 36.33 -19.45 -1.20
C LEU A 87 35.15 -18.91 -0.41
N GLN A 88 35.17 -19.13 0.91
CA GLN A 88 34.22 -18.57 1.85
C GLN A 88 34.95 -17.60 2.78
N LEU A 89 34.38 -16.41 2.99
CA LEU A 89 34.87 -15.43 3.95
C LEU A 89 34.19 -15.64 5.31
N GLU A 90 34.88 -15.33 6.41
CA GLU A 90 34.25 -15.12 7.71
C GLU A 90 33.68 -13.71 7.77
N ALA A 91 32.41 -13.61 8.14
CA ALA A 91 31.71 -12.34 8.23
C ALA A 91 30.73 -12.32 9.42
N PRO A 92 31.22 -12.39 10.67
CA PRO A 92 30.36 -12.43 11.86
C PRO A 92 29.44 -11.21 11.95
N ASP A 93 29.90 -10.03 11.52
CA ASP A 93 29.09 -8.81 11.50
C ASP A 93 27.93 -8.89 10.48
N LEU A 94 28.17 -9.51 9.32
CA LEU A 94 27.11 -9.73 8.31
C LEU A 94 26.13 -10.81 8.76
N GLU A 95 26.62 -11.88 9.37
CA GLU A 95 25.77 -12.93 9.95
C GLU A 95 24.89 -12.36 11.07
N ALA A 96 25.45 -11.50 11.93
CA ALA A 96 24.70 -10.78 12.96
C ALA A 96 23.68 -9.80 12.38
N ALA A 97 24.05 -9.03 11.35
CA ALA A 97 23.14 -8.11 10.66
C ALA A 97 22.01 -8.87 9.94
N GLU A 98 22.29 -10.01 9.32
CA GLU A 98 21.30 -10.89 8.70
C GLU A 98 20.34 -11.46 9.77
N ALA A 99 20.87 -11.93 10.90
CA ALA A 99 20.06 -12.43 12.00
C ALA A 99 19.14 -11.34 12.58
N GLN A 100 19.65 -10.12 12.77
CA GLN A 100 18.87 -8.96 13.20
C GLN A 100 17.78 -8.60 12.19
N ALA A 101 18.11 -8.57 10.90
CA ALA A 101 17.15 -8.28 9.83
C ALA A 101 16.04 -9.35 9.75
N LYS A 102 16.38 -10.64 9.88
CA LYS A 102 15.40 -11.73 9.95
C LYS A 102 14.50 -11.61 11.18
N ALA A 103 15.06 -11.28 12.35
CA ALA A 103 14.28 -11.07 13.56
C ALA A 103 13.30 -9.89 13.40
N ALA A 104 13.76 -8.78 12.81
CA ALA A 104 12.91 -7.62 12.51
C ALA A 104 11.80 -7.96 11.51
N ALA A 105 12.12 -8.72 10.45
CA ALA A 105 11.13 -9.19 9.47
C ALA A 105 10.08 -10.11 10.11
N ASN A 106 10.50 -11.04 10.96
CA ASN A 106 9.59 -11.93 11.69
C ASN A 106 8.69 -11.16 12.64
N ALA A 107 9.23 -10.18 13.37
CA ALA A 107 8.43 -9.30 14.23
C ALA A 107 7.42 -8.47 13.42
N ALA A 108 7.83 -7.91 12.28
CA ALA A 108 6.93 -7.20 11.38
C ALA A 108 5.84 -8.11 10.81
N GLN A 109 6.16 -9.35 10.46
CA GLN A 109 5.19 -10.34 9.99
C GLN A 109 4.22 -10.77 11.09
N ALA A 110 4.70 -10.93 12.33
CA ALA A 110 3.86 -11.21 13.49
C ALA A 110 2.90 -10.03 13.76
N ASN A 111 3.40 -8.80 13.71
CA ASN A 111 2.58 -7.60 13.86
C ASN A 111 1.55 -7.47 12.74
N LEU A 112 1.91 -7.78 11.49
CA LEU A 112 0.97 -7.80 10.37
C LEU A 112 -0.09 -8.89 10.58
N THR A 113 0.30 -10.07 11.04
CA THR A 113 -0.62 -11.18 11.32
C THR A 113 -1.56 -10.82 12.46
N GLN A 114 -1.08 -10.15 13.52
CA GLN A 114 -1.91 -9.67 14.62
C GLN A 114 -2.84 -8.53 14.18
N ALA A 115 -2.38 -7.62 13.33
CA ALA A 115 -3.20 -6.55 12.78
C ALA A 115 -4.27 -7.07 11.80
N ARG A 116 -3.99 -8.19 11.12
CA ARG A 116 -4.93 -8.90 10.23
C ARG A 116 -5.80 -9.92 10.95
N ALA A 117 -5.38 -10.39 12.11
CA ALA A 117 -6.21 -11.16 13.02
C ALA A 117 -7.27 -10.19 13.54
N GLY A 118 -8.34 -10.07 12.75
CA GLY A 118 -9.44 -9.18 13.04
C GLY A 118 -10.24 -9.63 14.26
N ALA A 119 -11.48 -9.19 14.35
CA ALA A 119 -12.28 -9.48 15.53
C ALA A 119 -12.46 -10.99 15.76
N THR A 120 -12.19 -11.41 16.99
CA THR A 120 -12.47 -12.74 17.50
C THR A 120 -13.97 -13.04 17.50
N ARG A 121 -14.34 -14.32 17.54
CA ARG A 121 -15.74 -14.75 17.60
C ARG A 121 -16.43 -14.18 18.84
N GLU A 122 -15.69 -14.08 19.93
CA GLU A 122 -16.11 -13.52 21.22
C GLU A 122 -16.46 -12.04 21.10
N GLU A 123 -15.61 -11.24 20.44
CA GLU A 123 -15.86 -9.81 20.20
C GLU A 123 -17.10 -9.58 19.32
N ILE A 124 -17.27 -10.39 18.27
CA ILE A 124 -18.47 -10.36 17.44
C ILE A 124 -19.71 -10.72 18.27
N ALA A 125 -19.64 -11.76 19.09
CA ALA A 125 -20.76 -12.19 19.94
C ALA A 125 -21.16 -11.10 20.96
N ILE A 126 -20.18 -10.40 21.55
CA ILE A 126 -20.42 -9.26 22.45
C ILE A 126 -21.10 -8.12 21.69
N ALA A 127 -20.60 -7.77 20.50
CA ALA A 127 -21.21 -6.71 19.69
C ALA A 127 -22.65 -7.05 19.27
N GLU A 128 -22.92 -8.30 18.90
CA GLU A 128 -24.29 -8.77 18.60
C GLU A 128 -25.19 -8.74 19.83
N ALA A 129 -24.67 -9.09 21.01
CA ALA A 129 -25.41 -8.97 22.26
C ALA A 129 -25.80 -7.51 22.55
N ASN A 130 -24.88 -6.56 22.33
CA ASN A 130 -25.15 -5.14 22.51
C ASN A 130 -26.26 -4.63 21.56
N VAL A 131 -26.25 -5.07 20.30
CA VAL A 131 -27.34 -4.78 19.35
C VAL A 131 -28.68 -5.35 19.86
N ARG A 132 -28.70 -6.60 20.33
CA ARG A 132 -29.92 -7.22 20.88
C ARG A 132 -30.46 -6.45 22.08
N VAL A 133 -29.59 -6.01 22.99
CA VAL A 133 -29.98 -5.20 24.16
C VAL A 133 -30.54 -3.85 23.73
N ALA A 134 -29.86 -3.12 22.84
CA ALA A 134 -30.32 -1.82 22.36
C ALA A 134 -31.67 -1.93 21.63
N ARG A 135 -31.86 -2.99 20.84
CA ARG A 135 -33.13 -3.26 20.17
C ARG A 135 -34.25 -3.57 21.16
N ALA A 136 -33.99 -4.42 22.15
CA ALA A 136 -34.97 -4.73 23.19
C ALA A 136 -35.37 -3.48 24.00
N GLN A 137 -34.43 -2.57 24.26
CA GLN A 137 -34.70 -1.29 24.91
C GLN A 137 -35.64 -0.43 24.06
N LEU A 138 -35.38 -0.33 22.74
CA LEU A 138 -36.22 0.41 21.80
C LEU A 138 -37.62 -0.21 21.69
N ASP A 139 -37.70 -1.53 21.56
CA ASP A 139 -38.98 -2.26 21.45
C ASP A 139 -39.81 -2.08 22.73
N LYS A 140 -39.17 -2.08 23.91
CA LYS A 140 -39.83 -1.79 25.19
C LYS A 140 -40.39 -0.37 25.24
N LEU A 141 -39.64 0.63 24.76
CA LEU A 141 -40.10 2.01 24.70
C LEU A 141 -41.26 2.18 23.70
N LYS A 142 -41.20 1.50 22.54
CA LYS A 142 -42.26 1.49 21.52
C LYS A 142 -43.53 0.77 21.98
N ALA A 143 -43.39 -0.30 22.76
CA ALA A 143 -44.53 -1.03 23.32
C ALA A 143 -45.31 -0.18 24.34
N GLY A 144 -44.66 0.82 24.97
CA GLY A 144 -45.30 1.73 25.90
C GLY A 144 -45.82 1.04 27.16
N ALA A 145 -46.86 1.61 27.77
CA ALA A 145 -47.49 1.03 28.94
C ALA A 145 -48.19 -0.29 28.62
N THR A 146 -48.07 -1.25 29.52
CA THR A 146 -48.72 -2.54 29.43
C THR A 146 -50.25 -2.41 29.54
N ALA A 147 -50.98 -3.36 28.97
CA ALA A 147 -52.43 -3.42 29.10
C ALA A 147 -52.90 -3.40 30.57
N GLN A 148 -52.11 -3.97 31.48
CA GLN A 148 -52.39 -3.98 32.92
C GLN A 148 -52.24 -2.59 33.55
N GLU A 149 -51.21 -1.83 33.20
CA GLU A 149 -51.02 -0.45 33.67
C GLU A 149 -52.14 0.46 33.16
N ILE A 150 -52.52 0.32 31.88
CA ILE A 150 -53.65 1.05 31.29
C ILE A 150 -54.95 0.72 32.02
N ALA A 151 -55.19 -0.57 32.32
CA ALA A 151 -56.40 -0.99 33.03
C ALA A 151 -56.48 -0.42 34.46
N ILE A 152 -55.36 -0.38 35.19
CA ILE A 152 -55.30 0.21 36.54
C ILE A 152 -55.53 1.72 36.47
N ALA A 153 -54.87 2.42 35.54
CA ALA A 153 -55.05 3.85 35.36
C ALA A 153 -56.50 4.20 34.98
N LYS A 154 -57.11 3.41 34.08
CA LYS A 154 -58.52 3.55 33.70
C LYS A 154 -59.46 3.30 34.89
N ALA A 155 -59.20 2.27 35.70
CA ALA A 155 -60.01 2.00 36.88
C ALA A 155 -59.95 3.14 37.92
N ASN A 156 -58.77 3.75 38.09
CA ASN A 156 -58.61 4.93 38.95
C ASN A 156 -59.35 6.16 38.40
N LEU A 157 -59.30 6.38 37.07
CA LEU A 157 -60.06 7.43 36.42
C LEU A 157 -61.57 7.25 36.62
N ASN A 158 -62.08 6.04 36.36
CA ASN A 158 -63.50 5.72 36.57
C ASN A 158 -63.94 5.93 38.02
N ARG A 159 -63.08 5.60 39.00
CA ARG A 159 -63.36 5.85 40.42
C ARG A 159 -63.46 7.34 40.72
N ALA A 160 -62.51 8.14 40.20
CA ALA A 160 -62.51 9.58 40.42
C ALA A 160 -63.69 10.26 39.70
N GLU A 161 -64.08 9.77 38.52
CA GLU A 161 -65.25 10.22 37.78
C GLU A 161 -66.55 9.96 38.55
N ALA A 162 -66.70 8.75 39.13
CA ALA A 162 -67.86 8.44 39.97
C ALA A 162 -67.92 9.35 41.21
N ALA A 163 -66.79 9.59 41.88
CA ALA A 163 -66.73 10.49 43.04
C ALA A 163 -67.08 11.94 42.67
N LEU A 164 -66.66 12.41 41.48
CA LEU A 164 -67.03 13.71 40.95
C LEU A 164 -68.53 13.80 40.66
N GLN A 165 -69.12 12.77 40.06
CA GLN A 165 -70.56 12.71 39.80
C GLN A 165 -71.37 12.77 41.11
N ASP A 166 -70.97 12.02 42.13
CA ASP A 166 -71.62 12.03 43.44
C ASP A 166 -71.52 13.42 44.10
N ALA A 167 -70.33 14.02 44.11
CA ALA A 167 -70.11 15.35 44.66
C ALA A 167 -70.88 16.44 43.91
N GLN A 168 -71.02 16.31 42.58
CA GLN A 168 -71.82 17.21 41.76
C GLN A 168 -73.31 17.08 42.09
N ALA A 169 -73.83 15.85 42.20
CA ALA A 169 -75.23 15.61 42.55
C ALA A 169 -75.59 16.18 43.93
N ASP A 170 -74.68 16.07 44.91
CA ASP A 170 -74.87 16.65 46.24
C ASP A 170 -74.81 18.19 46.23
N TYR A 171 -73.94 18.78 45.39
CA TYR A 171 -73.87 20.22 45.18
C TYR A 171 -75.14 20.76 44.49
N ASP A 172 -75.66 20.05 43.49
CA ASP A 172 -76.87 20.43 42.76
C ASP A 172 -78.12 20.40 43.65
N ARG A 173 -78.18 19.45 44.60
CA ARG A 173 -79.28 19.34 45.58
C ARG A 173 -79.39 20.58 46.48
N ILE A 174 -78.28 21.26 46.75
CA ILE A 174 -78.24 22.52 47.53
C ILE A 174 -78.24 23.77 46.63
N GLY A 175 -78.47 23.61 45.32
CA GLY A 175 -78.39 24.69 44.34
C GLY A 175 -79.33 25.87 44.60
N TRP A 176 -80.43 25.65 45.34
CA TRP A 176 -81.43 26.64 45.74
C TRP A 176 -81.01 27.53 46.91
N MET A 177 -79.93 27.17 47.63
CA MET A 177 -79.51 27.88 48.85
C MET A 177 -78.58 29.07 48.53
N PRO A 178 -78.87 30.28 49.05
CA PRO A 178 -77.96 31.42 48.92
C PRO A 178 -76.63 31.13 49.65
N GLY A 179 -75.50 31.49 49.04
CA GLY A 179 -74.18 31.28 49.66
C GLY A 179 -73.60 29.87 49.51
N LYS A 180 -74.16 29.01 48.65
CA LYS A 180 -73.71 27.61 48.42
C LYS A 180 -72.21 27.44 48.15
N GLY A 181 -71.52 28.47 47.64
CA GLY A 181 -70.08 28.44 47.40
C GLY A 181 -69.22 28.32 48.68
N ALA A 182 -69.72 28.70 49.84
CA ALA A 182 -69.01 28.59 51.12
C ALA A 182 -69.29 27.27 51.89
N THR A 183 -70.05 26.36 51.29
CA THR A 183 -70.50 25.14 51.96
C THR A 183 -69.45 24.03 51.91
N PRO A 184 -69.52 23.03 52.80
CA PRO A 184 -68.67 21.83 52.69
C PRO A 184 -68.82 21.11 51.34
N GLN A 185 -70.01 21.14 50.74
CA GLN A 185 -70.32 20.48 49.46
C GLN A 185 -69.60 21.14 48.27
N SER A 186 -69.48 22.47 48.24
CA SER A 186 -68.70 23.15 47.19
C SER A 186 -67.23 22.77 47.23
N ARG A 187 -66.66 22.65 48.45
CA ARG A 187 -65.27 22.20 48.63
C ARG A 187 -65.12 20.73 48.26
N ALA A 188 -66.08 19.88 48.59
CA ALA A 188 -66.08 18.47 48.19
C ALA A 188 -66.09 18.32 46.67
N LEU A 189 -66.94 19.08 45.97
CA LEU A 189 -66.94 19.13 44.51
C LEU A 189 -65.59 19.59 43.95
N GLN A 190 -65.02 20.67 44.50
CA GLN A 190 -63.72 21.17 44.04
C GLN A 190 -62.60 20.14 44.22
N LEU A 191 -62.57 19.41 45.34
CA LEU A 191 -61.61 18.34 45.58
C LEU A 191 -61.82 17.17 44.62
N ALA A 192 -63.07 16.74 44.40
CA ALA A 192 -63.38 15.66 43.47
C ALA A 192 -63.01 16.02 42.02
N THR A 193 -63.18 17.28 41.61
CA THR A 193 -62.74 17.77 40.30
C THR A 193 -61.21 17.67 40.17
N LEU A 194 -60.48 18.11 41.20
CA LEU A 194 -59.02 18.02 41.21
C LEU A 194 -58.56 16.55 41.15
N ASP A 195 -59.19 15.66 41.91
CA ASP A 195 -58.89 14.23 41.90
C ASP A 195 -59.15 13.61 40.53
N PHE A 196 -60.27 13.96 39.88
CA PHE A 196 -60.57 13.54 38.50
C PHE A 196 -59.53 14.05 37.50
N GLU A 197 -59.16 15.33 37.56
CA GLU A 197 -58.14 15.91 36.68
C GLU A 197 -56.78 15.22 36.88
N THR A 198 -56.39 14.94 38.13
CA THR A 198 -55.13 14.24 38.42
C THR A 198 -55.16 12.79 37.93
N ALA A 199 -56.28 12.09 38.08
CA ALA A 199 -56.47 10.72 37.58
C ALA A 199 -56.46 10.68 36.05
N LYS A 200 -57.07 11.67 35.40
CA LYS A 200 -57.06 11.85 33.95
C LYS A 200 -55.64 12.11 33.44
N ALA A 201 -54.91 13.03 34.06
CA ALA A 201 -53.52 13.32 33.70
C ALA A 201 -52.63 12.08 33.84
N ARG A 202 -52.82 11.26 34.88
CA ARG A 202 -52.11 9.99 35.05
C ARG A 202 -52.47 8.99 33.95
N TYR A 203 -53.75 8.87 33.59
CA TYR A 203 -54.18 7.99 32.49
C TYR A 203 -53.61 8.42 31.14
N GLU A 204 -53.62 9.72 30.85
CA GLU A 204 -53.01 10.29 29.64
C GLU A 204 -51.49 10.10 29.63
N GLN A 205 -50.81 10.23 30.78
CA GLN A 205 -49.37 9.94 30.88
C GLN A 205 -49.06 8.47 30.60
N VAL A 206 -49.90 7.54 31.08
CA VAL A 206 -49.77 6.10 30.81
C VAL A 206 -50.01 5.79 29.32
N LEU A 207 -50.95 6.49 28.68
CA LEU A 207 -51.21 6.35 27.23
C LEU A 207 -50.15 7.02 26.35
N GLY A 208 -49.58 8.13 26.81
CA GLY A 208 -48.58 8.91 26.06
C GLY A 208 -47.30 8.15 25.78
N GLY A 209 -47.01 7.10 26.55
CA GLY A 209 -45.88 6.21 26.31
C GLY A 209 -44.52 6.92 26.36
N ALA A 210 -43.54 6.37 25.65
CA ALA A 210 -42.22 7.00 25.51
C ALA A 210 -42.31 8.28 24.68
N THR A 211 -41.63 9.33 25.14
CA THR A 211 -41.55 10.60 24.42
C THR A 211 -40.82 10.42 23.08
N PRO A 212 -41.11 11.27 22.07
CA PRO A 212 -40.37 11.25 20.80
C PRO A 212 -38.85 11.37 20.99
N GLU A 213 -38.41 12.11 22.02
CA GLU A 213 -36.99 12.29 22.30
C GLU A 213 -36.34 11.04 22.89
N GLU A 214 -37.04 10.31 23.78
CA GLU A 214 -36.57 9.02 24.30
C GLU A 214 -36.47 7.97 23.17
N LEU A 215 -37.43 7.96 22.25
CA LEU A 215 -37.39 7.09 21.07
C LEU A 215 -36.19 7.43 20.18
N ARG A 216 -35.94 8.71 19.92
CA ARG A 216 -34.79 9.17 19.12
C ARG A 216 -33.46 8.78 19.76
N ILE A 217 -33.34 8.88 21.08
CA ILE A 217 -32.14 8.45 21.82
C ILE A 217 -31.98 6.93 21.73
N ALA A 218 -33.05 6.16 21.90
CA ALA A 218 -33.00 4.70 21.79
C ALA A 218 -32.65 4.23 20.36
N GLU A 219 -33.18 4.91 19.33
CA GLU A 219 -32.83 4.66 17.93
C GLU A 219 -31.37 5.01 17.65
N ALA A 220 -30.86 6.12 18.19
CA ALA A 220 -29.45 6.48 18.11
C ALA A 220 -28.55 5.45 18.79
N ASN A 221 -28.96 4.93 19.95
CA ASN A 221 -28.22 3.88 20.67
C ASN A 221 -28.19 2.56 19.87
N LEU A 222 -29.30 2.18 19.24
CA LEU A 222 -29.35 1.02 18.35
C LEU A 222 -28.44 1.22 17.13
N ALA A 223 -28.48 2.39 16.50
CA ALA A 223 -27.61 2.71 15.36
C ALA A 223 -26.12 2.68 15.76
N ALA A 224 -25.77 3.20 16.94
CA ALA A 224 -24.41 3.15 17.47
C ALA A 224 -23.94 1.71 17.75
N ALA A 225 -24.81 0.87 18.32
CA ALA A 225 -24.52 -0.55 18.55
C ALA A 225 -24.33 -1.31 17.23
N GLN A 226 -25.16 -1.02 16.22
CA GLN A 226 -25.06 -1.62 14.90
C GLN A 226 -23.76 -1.20 14.19
N ALA A 227 -23.42 0.08 14.23
CA ALA A 227 -22.16 0.58 13.68
C ALA A 227 -20.93 -0.04 14.37
N GLN A 228 -21.01 -0.31 15.68
CA GLN A 228 -19.96 -1.02 16.40
C GLN A 228 -19.84 -2.47 15.91
N LEU A 229 -20.95 -3.17 15.73
CA LEU A 229 -20.97 -4.53 15.17
C LEU A 229 -20.37 -4.56 13.76
N ASP A 230 -20.72 -3.60 12.93
CA ASP A 230 -20.21 -3.50 11.56
C ASP A 230 -18.71 -3.22 11.53
N ARG A 231 -18.19 -2.35 12.42
CA ARG A 231 -16.74 -2.12 12.57
C ARG A 231 -16.00 -3.37 13.02
N VAL A 232 -16.55 -4.09 13.99
CA VAL A 232 -15.97 -5.35 14.50
C VAL A 232 -15.98 -6.41 13.39
N LYS A 233 -17.06 -6.52 12.61
CA LYS A 233 -17.14 -7.43 11.45
C LYS A 233 -16.27 -7.00 10.28
N ALA A 234 -16.09 -5.71 10.02
CA ALA A 234 -15.26 -5.18 8.95
C ALA A 234 -13.77 -5.37 9.27
N GLY A 235 -13.34 -5.12 10.51
CA GLY A 235 -11.99 -5.46 10.96
C GLY A 235 -11.70 -6.96 10.91
N ALA A 236 -12.74 -7.82 10.97
CA ALA A 236 -12.64 -9.27 10.78
C ALA A 236 -12.54 -9.72 9.31
N ARG A 237 -12.79 -8.85 8.33
CA ARG A 237 -12.56 -9.20 6.93
C ARG A 237 -11.08 -9.00 6.61
N PRO A 238 -10.35 -10.05 6.16
CA PRO A 238 -9.11 -9.81 5.46
C PRO A 238 -9.47 -8.95 4.24
N GLU A 239 -8.87 -7.78 4.09
CA GLU A 239 -8.93 -7.09 2.79
C GLU A 239 -8.26 -8.02 1.76
N GLU A 240 -9.06 -8.46 0.79
CA GLU A 240 -8.68 -9.35 -0.31
C GLU A 240 -7.65 -8.71 -1.24
#